data_AF-A0A6G3DHX3-F1
#
_entry.id   AF-A0A6G3DHX3-F1
#
_cell.length_a   1.000
_cell.length_b   1.000
_cell.length_c   1.000
_cell.angle_alpha   90.00
_cell.angle_beta   90.00
_cell.angle_gamma   90.00
#
_symmetry.space_group_name_H-M   'P 1'
#
loop_
_entity.id
_entity.type
_entity.pdbx_description
1 polymer ?
#
loop_
_entity_poly.entity_id
_entity_poly.type
_entity_poly.pdbx_seq_one_letter_code
_entity_poly.pdbx_strand_id
1 'polypeptide(L)' 'MRAVSLVPSLTEAVARTVPGALIGATDWCTHPAGLDVVRVGGTKNPKTDRILSLAPDLVVANEEENRACDLDVLRAAGV' A
#
# COMPACT_ATOMS: atom_id res chain seq x y z
N MET A 1 -8.68 -10.19 -5.64
CA MET A 1 -8.30 -8.76 -5.53
C MET A 1 -7.02 -8.69 -4.72
N ARG A 2 -6.01 -8.00 -5.25
CA ARG A 2 -4.68 -7.85 -4.68
C ARG A 2 -4.43 -6.37 -4.40
N ALA A 3 -4.29 -5.99 -3.14
CA ALA A 3 -4.18 -4.61 -2.73
C ALA A 3 -2.80 -4.27 -2.15
N VAL A 4 -2.36 -3.03 -2.35
CA VAL A 4 -1.26 -2.42 -1.60
C VAL A 4 -1.83 -1.30 -0.73
N SER A 5 -1.45 -1.23 0.54
CA SER A 5 -1.87 -0.15 1.44
C SER A 5 -0.69 0.72 1.85
N LEU A 6 -0.83 2.03 1.67
CA LEU A 6 0.23 3.01 1.94
C LEU A 6 0.12 3.67 3.32
N VAL A 7 -0.82 3.23 4.17
CA VAL A 7 -1.18 3.91 5.41
C VAL A 7 -1.35 2.89 6.55
N PRO A 8 -0.70 3.04 7.71
CA PRO A 8 -0.76 2.05 8.79
C PRO A 8 -2.19 1.72 9.27
N SER A 9 -3.03 2.73 9.51
CA SER A 9 -4.39 2.53 9.99
C SER A 9 -5.28 1.81 8.97
N LEU A 10 -5.16 2.17 7.68
CA LEU A 10 -5.89 1.52 6.59
C LEU A 10 -5.40 0.09 6.35
N THR A 11 -4.10 -0.15 6.50
CA THR A 11 -3.53 -1.50 6.43
C THR A 11 -4.15 -2.41 7.49
N GLU A 12 -4.25 -1.94 8.74
CA GLU A 12 -4.88 -2.71 9.81
C GLU A 12 -6.37 -2.97 9.52
N ALA A 13 -7.09 -1.93 9.08
CA ALA A 13 -8.51 -2.05 8.75
C ALA A 13 -8.76 -3.10 7.64
N VAL A 14 -7.98 -3.05 6.55
CA VAL A 14 -8.10 -4.01 5.45
C VAL A 14 -7.71 -5.41 5.91
N ALA A 15 -6.60 -5.57 6.64
CA ALA A 15 -6.15 -6.87 7.12
C ALA A 15 -7.19 -7.57 8.02
N ARG A 16 -7.96 -6.80 8.81
CA ARG A 16 -9.02 -7.33 9.68
C ARG A 16 -10.32 -7.66 8.93
N THR A 17 -10.67 -6.87 7.92
CA THR A 17 -11.96 -6.98 7.23
C THR A 17 -11.91 -7.89 6.00
N VAL A 18 -10.78 -7.93 5.29
CA VAL A 18 -10.56 -8.76 4.11
C VAL A 18 -9.22 -9.49 4.21
N PRO A 19 -9.10 -10.53 5.06
CA PRO A 19 -7.86 -11.26 5.26
C PRO A 19 -7.30 -11.82 3.94
N GLY A 20 -5.99 -11.66 3.73
CA GLY A 20 -5.28 -12.16 2.54
C GLY A 20 -5.36 -11.27 1.29
N ALA A 21 -6.09 -10.15 1.32
CA ALA A 21 -6.15 -9.23 0.18
C ALA A 21 -4.87 -8.38 -0.02
N LEU A 22 -4.15 -8.10 1.07
CA LEU A 22 -2.94 -7.28 1.02
C LEU A 22 -1.74 -8.07 0.48
N ILE A 23 -1.08 -7.52 -0.53
CA ILE A 23 0.15 -8.05 -1.11
C ILE A 23 1.36 -7.13 -0.85
N GLY A 24 1.11 -5.90 -0.41
CA GLY A 24 2.15 -4.96 -0.01
C GLY A 24 1.67 -3.90 0.98
N ALA A 25 2.59 -3.43 1.81
CA ALA A 25 2.35 -2.39 2.79
C ALA A 25 3.63 -1.58 3.06
N THR A 26 3.50 -0.40 3.67
CA THR A 26 4.68 0.40 4.03
C THR A 26 5.50 -0.24 5.15
N ASP A 27 6.71 0.26 5.33
CA ASP A 27 7.62 -0.11 6.44
C ASP A 27 7.01 0.22 7.82
N TRP A 28 6.08 1.17 7.87
CA TRP A 28 5.40 1.62 9.10
C TRP A 28 4.17 0.78 9.45
N CYS A 29 3.72 -0.11 8.55
CA CYS A 29 2.57 -0.98 8.80
C CYS A 29 3.00 -2.19 9.63
N THR A 30 3.09 -2.00 10.95
CA THR A 30 3.49 -3.03 11.93
C THR A 30 2.32 -3.85 12.46
N HIS A 31 1.08 -3.44 12.17
CA HIS A 31 -0.15 -4.11 12.60
C HIS A 31 -0.96 -4.63 11.40
N PRO A 32 -1.58 -5.82 11.51
CA PRO A 32 -1.42 -6.78 12.60
C PRO A 32 0.02 -7.33 12.66
N ALA A 33 0.45 -7.72 13.86
CA ALA A 33 1.76 -8.33 14.04
C ALA A 33 1.89 -9.58 13.16
N GLY A 34 3.02 -9.73 12.48
CA GLY A 34 3.26 -10.84 11.56
C GLY A 34 2.58 -10.70 10.20
N LEU A 35 2.08 -9.51 9.82
CA LEU A 35 1.60 -9.26 8.46
C LEU A 35 2.74 -9.51 7.45
N ASP A 36 2.65 -10.62 6.73
CA ASP A 36 3.65 -11.07 5.75
C ASP A 36 3.29 -10.58 4.35
N VAL A 37 3.72 -9.35 4.03
CA VAL A 37 3.49 -8.70 2.74
C VAL A 37 4.74 -7.94 2.30
N VAL A 38 4.84 -7.67 1.01
CA VAL A 38 5.99 -6.96 0.44
C VAL A 38 6.05 -5.54 0.97
N ARG A 39 7.22 -5.15 1.50
CA ARG A 39 7.45 -3.80 2.00
C ARG A 39 7.76 -2.82 0.87
N VAL A 40 7.02 -1.72 0.82
CA VAL A 40 7.05 -0.76 -0.31
C VAL A 40 7.56 0.63 0.06
N GLY A 41 8.36 0.75 1.11
CA GLY A 41 8.93 2.03 1.55
C GLY A 41 8.04 2.77 2.55
N GLY A 42 8.16 4.10 2.60
CA GLY A 42 7.43 4.95 3.56
C GLY A 42 6.12 5.51 3.01
N THR A 43 5.31 6.12 3.87
CA THR A 43 4.05 6.77 3.48
C THR A 43 4.27 7.98 2.55
N LYS A 44 5.36 8.73 2.76
CA LYS A 44 5.75 9.92 1.95
C LYS A 44 6.86 9.66 0.94
N ASN A 45 7.28 8.41 0.79
CA ASN A 45 8.25 8.02 -0.22
C ASN A 45 8.04 6.53 -0.58
N PRO A 46 6.83 6.17 -1.07
CA PRO A 46 6.56 4.81 -1.50
C PRO A 46 7.42 4.48 -2.72
N LYS A 47 7.91 3.24 -2.79
CA LYS A 47 8.68 2.73 -3.93
C LYS A 47 7.70 2.36 -5.05
N THR A 48 7.25 3.35 -5.82
CA THR A 48 6.25 3.19 -6.88
C THR A 48 6.60 2.08 -7.87
N ASP A 49 7.84 2.00 -8.34
CA ASP A 49 8.30 0.91 -9.22
C ASP A 49 8.09 -0.48 -8.60
N ARG A 50 8.38 -0.59 -7.29
CA ARG A 50 8.17 -1.84 -6.55
C ARG A 50 6.68 -2.15 -6.43
N ILE A 51 5.84 -1.15 -6.15
CA ILE A 51 4.38 -1.30 -6.11
C ILE A 51 3.86 -1.83 -7.44
N LEU A 52 4.26 -1.21 -8.56
CA LEU A 52 3.84 -1.60 -9.90
C LEU A 52 4.31 -3.02 -10.27
N SER A 53 5.52 -3.41 -9.86
CA SER A 53 6.04 -4.77 -10.08
C SER A 53 5.22 -5.87 -9.40
N LEU A 54 4.41 -5.52 -8.39
CA LEU A 54 3.53 -6.47 -7.70
C LEU A 54 2.21 -6.73 -8.44
N ALA A 55 1.93 -5.94 -9.49
CA ALA A 55 0.67 -5.93 -10.23
C ALA A 55 -0.56 -5.91 -9.29
N PRO A 56 -0.72 -4.86 -8.45
CA PRO A 56 -1.91 -4.71 -7.62
C PRO A 56 -3.14 -4.34 -8.47
N ASP A 57 -4.31 -4.78 -8.02
CA ASP A 57 -5.60 -4.34 -8.55
C ASP A 57 -6.06 -3.00 -7.93
N LEU A 58 -5.47 -2.62 -6.79
CA LEU A 58 -5.86 -1.44 -6.00
C LEU A 58 -4.69 -0.96 -5.14
N VAL A 59 -4.52 0.37 -5.05
CA VAL A 59 -3.69 1.01 -4.02
C VAL A 59 -4.56 1.83 -3.08
N VAL A 60 -4.46 1.56 -1.78
CA VAL A 60 -5.16 2.30 -0.73
C VAL A 60 -4.22 3.38 -0.17
N ALA A 61 -4.61 4.64 -0.30
CA ALA A 61 -3.83 5.80 0.08
C ALA A 61 -4.69 6.83 0.84
N ASN A 62 -4.03 7.76 1.54
CA ASN A 62 -4.63 8.89 2.21
C ASN A 62 -3.96 10.19 1.73
N GLU A 63 -4.75 11.20 1.38
CA GLU A 63 -4.27 12.47 0.82
C GLU A 63 -3.39 13.28 1.78
N GLU A 64 -3.63 13.22 3.08
CA GLU A 64 -2.84 13.92 4.09
C GLU A 64 -1.50 13.24 4.37
N GLU A 65 -1.42 11.92 4.18
CA GLU A 65 -0.21 11.13 4.45
C GLU A 65 0.68 10.91 3.22
N ASN A 66 0.07 10.71 2.03
CA ASN A 66 0.77 10.34 0.82
C ASN A 66 0.93 11.55 -0.12
N ARG A 67 2.10 11.73 -0.73
CA ARG A 67 2.35 12.86 -1.63
C ARG A 67 1.63 12.64 -2.96
N ALA A 68 0.96 13.67 -3.47
CA ALA A 68 0.26 13.64 -4.75
C ALA A 68 1.15 13.14 -5.90
N CYS A 69 2.40 13.59 -5.98
CA CYS A 69 3.32 13.19 -7.05
C CYS A 69 3.56 11.67 -7.12
N ASP A 70 3.60 10.97 -5.98
CA ASP A 70 3.78 9.51 -5.97
C ASP A 70 2.48 8.79 -6.38
N LEU A 71 1.32 9.33 -5.98
CA LEU A 71 0.01 8.78 -6.37
C LEU A 71 -0.27 8.98 -7.86
N ASP A 72 0.15 10.11 -8.42
CA ASP A 72 -0.03 10.42 -9.83
C ASP A 72 0.76 9.46 -10.73
N VAL A 73 1.94 9.00 -10.29
CA VAL A 73 2.70 7.95 -10.98
C VAL A 73 1.91 6.64 -11.02
N LEU A 74 1.27 6.25 -9.91
CA LEU A 74 0.48 5.01 -9.84
C LEU A 74 -0.78 5.11 -10.72
N ARG A 75 -1.48 6.26 -10.67
CA ARG A 75 -2.65 6.52 -11.53
C ARG A 75 -2.29 6.50 -13.01
N ALA A 76 -1.17 7.11 -13.39
CA ALA A 76 -0.70 7.12 -14.77
C ALA A 76 -0.36 5.71 -15.29
N ALA A 77 -0.01 4.79 -14.39
CA ALA A 77 0.23 3.38 -14.69
C ALA A 77 -1.06 2.52 -14.72
N GLY A 78 -2.24 3.13 -14.50
CA GLY A 78 -3.53 2.45 -14.56
C GLY A 78 -3.91 1.67 -13.31
N VAL A 79 -3.29 1.98 -12.17
CA VAL A 79 -3.63 1.43 -10.84
C VAL A 79 -4.58 2.37 -10.09
#